data_AF-A0A821NVA1-F1
#
_entry.id   AF-A0A821NVA1-F1
#
_cell.length_a   1.000
_cell.length_b   1.000
_cell.length_c   1.000
_cell.angle_alpha   90.00
_cell.angle_beta   90.00
_cell.angle_gamma   90.00
#
_symmetry.space_group_name_H-M   'P 1'
#
loop_
_entity.id
_entity.type
_entity.pdbx_description
1 polymer ?
#
loop_
_entity_poly.entity_id
_entity_poly.type
_entity_poly.pdbx_seq_one_letter_code
_entity_poly.pdbx_strand_id
1 'polypeptide(L)' 'MHVISNEEKKIHFDTSHAGPGILKANIRGEDKTSIPLRIAQQDSSSTLSFIILKDG' A
#
# COMPACT_ATOMS: atom_id res chain seq x y z
N MET A 1 -11.69 10.44 1.35
CA MET A 1 -10.61 10.06 0.42
C MET A 1 -11.26 9.26 -0.71
N HIS A 2 -11.38 9.84 -1.91
CA HIS A 2 -11.93 9.12 -3.05
C HIS A 2 -10.82 8.31 -3.71
N VAL A 3 -11.07 7.01 -3.89
CA VAL A 3 -10.24 6.16 -4.73
C VAL A 3 -10.77 6.31 -6.16
N ILE A 4 -9.85 6.41 -7.11
CA ILE A 4 -10.16 6.41 -8.55
C ILE A 4 -9.60 5.07 -9.05
N SER A 5 -10.44 4.30 -9.73
CA SER A 5 -10.05 3.02 -10.31
C SER A 5 -9.05 3.18 -11.47
N ASN A 6 -8.25 2.13 -11.67
CA ASN A 6 -7.20 2.00 -12.67
C ASN A 6 -6.00 2.98 -12.57
N GLU A 7 -5.88 3.70 -11.45
CA GLU A 7 -4.70 4.51 -11.14
C GLU A 7 -3.80 3.85 -10.09
N GLU A 8 -2.48 4.00 -10.24
CA GLU A 8 -1.53 3.64 -9.19
C GLU A 8 -1.67 4.60 -8.01
N LYS A 9 -1.98 4.05 -6.85
CA LYS A 9 -2.01 4.77 -5.58
C LYS A 9 -0.77 4.43 -4.77
N LYS A 10 -0.21 5.45 -4.13
CA LYS A 10 0.97 5.35 -3.28
C LYS A 10 0.64 5.81 -1.87
N ILE A 11 1.06 5.03 -0.89
CA ILE A 11 0.97 5.37 0.54
C ILE A 11 2.40 5.35 1.07
N HIS A 12 2.82 6.47 1.65
CA HIS A 12 4.14 6.61 2.25
C HIS A 12 4.05 6.37 3.76
N PHE A 13 4.97 5.56 4.26
CA PHE A 13 5.14 5.26 5.68
C PHE A 13 6.54 5.73 6.10
N ASP A 14 6.58 6.59 7.12
CA ASP A 14 7.82 6.91 7.79
C ASP A 14 8.12 5.81 8.82
N THR A 15 9.19 5.07 8.58
CA THR A 15 9.67 3.98 9.44
C THR A 15 10.98 4.33 10.15
N SER A 16 11.38 5.62 10.15
CA SER A 16 12.64 6.10 10.78
C SER A 16 12.77 5.71 12.25
N HIS A 17 11.67 5.62 12.98
CA HIS A 17 11.64 5.33 14.41
C HIS A 17 11.19 3.89 14.73
N ALA A 18 11.01 3.03 13.71
CA ALA A 18 10.46 1.68 13.90
C ALA A 18 11.48 0.65 14.41
N GLY A 19 12.79 0.94 14.30
CA GLY A 19 13.85 -0.02 14.58
C GLY A 19 13.94 -1.16 13.54
N PRO A 20 14.71 -2.23 13.80
CA PRO A 20 14.87 -3.34 12.87
C PRO A 20 13.57 -4.13 12.69
N GLY A 21 13.14 -4.33 11.44
CA GLY A 21 11.93 -5.09 11.14
C GLY A 21 11.61 -5.19 9.65
N ILE A 22 10.55 -5.93 9.31
CA ILE A 22 10.06 -6.11 7.95
C ILE A 22 8.64 -5.56 7.87
N LEU A 23 8.41 -4.55 7.02
CA LEU A 23 7.07 -4.05 6.76
C LEU A 23 6.27 -5.07 5.93
N LYS A 24 5.07 -5.41 6.42
CA LYS A 24 4.09 -6.24 5.70
C LYS A 24 2.78 -5.47 5.60
N ALA A 25 2.08 -5.61 4.48
CA ALA A 25 0.78 -4.99 4.29
C ALA A 25 -0.17 -5.95 3.55
N ASN A 26 -1.47 -5.79 3.81
CA ASN A 26 -2.54 -6.46 3.08
C ASN A 26 -3.66 -5.44 2.84
N ILE A 27 -4.15 -5.37 1.61
CA ILE A 27 -5.27 -4.50 1.23
C ILE A 27 -6.40 -5.41 0.76
N ARG A 28 -7.62 -5.13 1.22
CA ARG A 28 -8.83 -5.86 0.84
C ARG A 28 -9.84 -4.86 0.26
N GLY A 29 -10.46 -5.24 -0.85
CA GLY A 29 -11.64 -4.56 -1.38
C GLY A 29 -12.89 -4.85 -0.55
N GLU A 30 -13.97 -4.14 -0.82
CA GLU A 30 -15.26 -4.32 -0.11
C GLU A 30 -15.85 -5.72 -0.31
N ASP A 31 -15.59 -6.31 -1.46
CA ASP A 31 -15.93 -7.70 -1.82
C ASP A 31 -15.03 -8.75 -1.13
N LYS A 32 -14.15 -8.31 -0.22
CA LYS A 32 -13.12 -9.11 0.45
C LYS A 32 -12.04 -9.66 -0.50
N THR A 33 -11.98 -9.17 -1.74
CA THR A 33 -10.91 -9.54 -2.68
C THR A 33 -9.59 -8.93 -2.23
N SER A 34 -8.52 -9.73 -2.24
CA SER A 34 -7.18 -9.23 -1.94
C SER A 34 -6.67 -8.40 -3.11
N ILE A 35 -6.27 -7.17 -2.85
CA ILE A 35 -5.71 -6.28 -3.86
C ILE A 35 -4.19 -6.50 -3.92
N PRO A 36 -3.61 -6.75 -5.11
CA PRO A 36 -2.17 -6.82 -5.28
C PRO A 36 -1.51 -5.51 -4.87
N LEU A 37 -0.44 -5.60 -4.07
CA LEU A 37 0.34 -4.45 -3.63
C LEU A 37 1.83 -4.73 -3.73
N ARG A 38 2.60 -3.66 -3.86
CA ARG A 38 4.06 -3.66 -3.85
C ARG A 38 4.55 -2.78 -2.71
N ILE A 39 5.54 -3.25 -1.97
CA ILE A 39 6.24 -2.46 -0.96
C ILE A 39 7.66 -2.21 -1.48
N ALA A 40 8.04 -0.94 -1.56
CA ALA A 40 9.41 -0.50 -1.80
C ALA A 40 9.92 0.17 -0.52
N GLN A 41 10.95 -0.41 0.08
CA GLN A 41 11.61 0.15 1.26
C GLN A 41 12.93 0.78 0.84
N GLN A 42 13.12 2.04 1.20
CA GLN A 42 14.34 2.78 0.98
C GLN A 42 14.70 3.52 2.28
N ASP A 43 15.79 3.10 2.91
CA ASP A 43 16.26 3.61 4.20
C ASP A 43 15.13 3.63 5.25
N SER A 44 14.76 4.82 5.71
CA SER A 44 13.70 5.06 6.69
C SER A 44 12.31 5.27 6.07
N SER A 45 12.19 5.23 4.75
CA SER A 45 10.92 5.45 4.05
C SER A 45 10.44 4.18 3.39
N SER A 46 9.19 3.84 3.63
CA SER A 46 8.52 2.73 2.96
C SER A 46 7.38 3.26 2.11
N THR A 47 7.36 2.90 0.83
CA THR A 47 6.29 3.27 -0.09
C THR A 47 5.51 2.01 -0.47
N LEU A 48 4.22 2.03 -0.22
CA LEU A 48 3.29 1.00 -0.66
C LEU A 48 2.57 1.50 -1.92
N SER A 49 2.63 0.72 -2.99
CA SER A 49 1.92 0.98 -4.25
C SER A 49 0.88 -0.09 -4.54
N PHE A 50 -0.29 0.30 -5.03
CA PHE A 50 -1.36 -0.62 -5.46
C PHE A 50 -2.24 0.03 -6.53
N ILE A 51 -2.92 -0.80 -7.32
CA ILE A 51 -3.91 -0.36 -8.31
C ILE A 51 -5.25 -0.97 -7.93
N ILE A 52 -6.30 -0.15 -7.90
CA ILE A 52 -7.68 -0.61 -7.67
C ILE A 52 -8.35 -0.82 -9.03
N LEU A 53 -8.68 -2.06 -9.36
CA LEU A 53 -9.25 -2.43 -10.67
C LEU A 53 -10.79 -2.35 -10.70
N LYS A 54 -11.43 -2.29 -9.53
CA LYS A 54 -12.87 -2.11 -9.38
C LYS A 54 -13.12 -1.11 -8.25
N ASP A 55 -13.90 -0.08 -8.54
CA ASP A 55 -14.49 0.73 -7.48
C ASP A 55 -15.47 -0.15 -6.69
N GLY A 56 -15.43 -0.02 -5.36
CA GLY A 56 -16.42 -0.61 -4.46
C GLY A 56 -17.75 0.13 -4.61
#